data_AF-A0AB34G3M0-F1
#
_entry.id   AF-A0AB34G3M0-F1
#
_cell.length_a   1.000
_cell.length_b   1.000
_cell.length_c   1.000
_cell.angle_alpha   90.00
_cell.angle_beta   90.00
_cell.angle_gamma   90.00
#
_symmetry.space_group_name_H-M   'P 1'
#
loop_
_entity.id
_entity.type
_entity.pdbx_description
1 polymer ?
#
loop_
_entity_poly.entity_id
_entity_poly.type
_entity_poly.pdbx_seq_one_letter_code
_entity_poly.pdbx_strand_id
1 'polypeptide(L)'
;MTNQFRARTPAATSSSSNGRSDPVLAAMPAPSPLAIASSSVQRLLKEEASYHKELAQQEAQVKALEDKIKGAGGATSEDGNDEFMLKQQQTAVEQTKAVFGPLKLRIADAVTKLEEQIATSEESNTNAADVESAKAVLAQAKAA
;
A
#
# COMPACT_ATOMS: atom_id res chain seq x y z
N MET A 1 -35.74 -28.85 -54.38
CA MET A 1 -36.57 -27.63 -54.37
C MET A 1 -36.06 -26.70 -53.27
N THR A 2 -35.84 -25.40 -53.39
CA THR A 2 -35.74 -24.43 -54.49
C THR A 2 -35.08 -23.20 -53.85
N ASN A 3 -34.16 -22.57 -54.59
CA ASN A 3 -33.57 -21.26 -54.29
C ASN A 3 -34.63 -20.22 -53.90
N GLN A 4 -34.34 -19.36 -52.91
CA GLN A 4 -34.72 -17.94 -52.99
C GLN A 4 -33.70 -17.06 -52.26
N PHE A 5 -32.86 -16.43 -53.08
CA PHE A 5 -32.15 -15.21 -52.76
C PHE A 5 -33.14 -14.10 -52.39
N ARG A 6 -32.85 -13.36 -51.31
CA ARG A 6 -33.33 -11.98 -51.17
C ARG A 6 -32.19 -11.08 -50.70
N ALA A 7 -31.69 -10.32 -51.67
CA ALA A 7 -30.85 -9.15 -51.44
C ALA A 7 -31.61 -8.11 -50.61
N ARG A 8 -30.93 -7.54 -49.60
CA ARG A 8 -31.36 -6.30 -48.96
C ARG A 8 -30.16 -5.38 -48.79
N THR A 9 -30.09 -4.43 -49.71
CA THR A 9 -29.52 -3.06 -49.65
C THR A 9 -28.60 -2.69 -48.47
N PRO A 10 -27.40 -2.12 -48.74
CA PRO A 10 -26.58 -1.52 -47.70
C PRO A 10 -27.19 -0.20 -47.23
N ALA A 11 -27.45 -0.08 -45.92
CA ALA A 11 -27.76 1.20 -45.31
C ALA A 11 -26.46 2.01 -45.20
N ALA A 12 -26.41 3.13 -45.92
CA ALA A 12 -25.40 4.16 -45.75
C ALA A 12 -25.44 4.65 -44.30
N THR A 13 -24.44 4.27 -43.51
CA THR A 13 -24.17 4.92 -42.23
C THR A 13 -23.35 6.17 -42.52
N SER A 14 -24.02 7.29 -42.33
CA SER A 14 -23.51 8.65 -42.39
C SER A 14 -22.20 8.80 -41.62
N SER A 15 -21.17 9.27 -42.33
CA SER A 15 -19.98 9.90 -41.77
C SER A 15 -20.41 11.08 -40.89
N SER A 16 -20.52 10.83 -39.58
CA SER A 16 -20.61 11.88 -38.58
C SER A 16 -19.20 12.12 -38.08
N SER A 17 -18.50 13.04 -38.73
CA SER A 17 -17.25 13.63 -38.25
C SER A 17 -17.53 14.41 -36.97
N ASN A 18 -17.73 13.68 -35.86
CA ASN A 18 -17.76 14.30 -34.55
C ASN A 18 -16.29 14.54 -34.17
N GLY A 19 -15.86 15.79 -34.34
CA GLY A 19 -14.57 16.27 -33.86
C GLY A 19 -14.50 16.03 -32.35
N ARG A 20 -13.96 14.87 -31.97
CA ARG A 20 -13.41 14.66 -30.63
C ARG A 20 -12.16 15.52 -30.58
N SER A 21 -12.32 16.73 -30.07
CA SER A 21 -11.26 17.36 -29.31
C SER A 21 -10.98 16.44 -28.12
N ASP A 22 -10.18 15.40 -28.36
CA ASP A 22 -9.60 14.63 -27.29
C ASP A 22 -8.89 15.65 -26.39
N PRO A 23 -9.28 15.79 -25.11
CA PRO A 23 -8.54 16.63 -24.20
C PRO A 23 -7.14 16.04 -24.19
N VAL A 24 -6.18 16.82 -24.68
CA VAL A 24 -4.77 16.48 -24.61
C VAL A 24 -4.54 16.09 -23.17
N LEU A 25 -4.34 14.79 -22.92
CA LEU A 25 -3.90 14.27 -21.65
C LEU A 25 -2.60 15.01 -21.37
N ALA A 26 -2.69 16.11 -20.64
CA ALA A 26 -1.54 16.83 -20.13
C ALA A 26 -0.82 15.82 -19.24
N ALA A 27 0.19 15.15 -19.82
CA ALA A 27 1.00 14.20 -19.11
C ALA A 27 1.55 14.93 -17.89
N MET A 28 1.19 14.49 -16.69
CA MET A 28 1.83 15.03 -15.51
C MET A 28 3.33 14.83 -15.68
N PRO A 29 4.15 15.87 -15.46
CA PRO A 29 5.58 15.75 -15.59
C PRO A 29 6.07 14.59 -14.70
N ALA A 30 7.08 13.88 -15.19
CA ALA A 30 7.67 12.81 -14.41
C ALA A 30 8.15 13.37 -13.05
N PRO A 31 7.88 12.67 -11.93
CA PRO A 31 8.27 13.15 -10.62
C PRO A 31 9.79 13.28 -10.52
N SER A 32 10.25 14.30 -9.78
CA SER A 32 11.67 14.50 -9.52
C SER A 32 12.25 13.34 -8.70
N PRO A 33 13.56 13.06 -8.78
CA PRO A 33 14.22 12.07 -7.92
C PRO A 33 13.97 12.30 -6.42
N LEU A 34 13.94 13.57 -6.00
CA LEU A 34 13.61 13.97 -4.63
C LEU A 34 12.15 13.65 -4.25
N ALA A 35 11.20 13.93 -5.13
CA ALA A 35 9.79 13.59 -4.92
C ALA A 35 9.60 12.06 -4.86
N ILE A 36 10.30 11.30 -5.71
CA ILE A 36 10.27 9.83 -5.69
C ILE A 36 10.81 9.31 -4.33
N ALA A 37 11.97 9.80 -3.88
CA ALA A 37 12.55 9.39 -2.61
C ALA A 37 11.61 9.70 -1.43
N SER A 38 11.03 10.90 -1.39
CA SER A 38 10.06 11.32 -0.37
C SER A 38 8.83 10.41 -0.33
N SER A 39 8.26 10.12 -1.51
CA SER A 39 7.09 9.23 -1.62
C SER A 39 7.38 7.79 -1.17
N SER A 40 8.61 7.31 -1.39
CA SER A 40 9.04 5.99 -0.96
C SER A 40 9.07 5.88 0.56
N VAL A 41 9.66 6.87 1.25
CA VAL A 41 9.68 6.93 2.72
C VAL A 41 8.25 6.99 3.28
N GLN A 42 7.41 7.90 2.76
CA GLN A 42 6.01 8.01 3.20
C GLN A 42 5.23 6.70 3.05
N ARG A 43 5.42 5.96 1.95
CA ARG A 43 4.74 4.68 1.74
C ARG A 43 5.21 3.64 2.76
N LEU A 44 6.51 3.55 3.02
CA LEU A 44 7.07 2.59 3.97
C LEU A 44 6.63 2.89 5.41
N LEU A 45 6.58 4.15 5.82
CA LEU A 45 6.04 4.53 7.14
C LEU A 45 4.56 4.17 7.30
N LYS A 46 3.76 4.34 6.23
CA LYS A 46 2.35 3.91 6.22
C LYS A 46 2.21 2.39 6.29
N GLU A 47 3.11 1.67 5.62
CA GLU A 47 3.18 0.20 5.67
C GLU A 47 3.51 -0.27 7.10
N GLU A 48 4.54 0.29 7.74
CA GLU A 48 4.90 -0.02 9.13
C GLU A 48 3.77 0.29 10.10
N ALA A 49 3.13 1.46 9.98
CA ALA A 49 1.97 1.80 10.80
C ALA A 49 0.79 0.84 10.60
N SER A 50 0.62 0.29 9.40
CA SER A 50 -0.44 -0.69 9.12
C SER A 50 -0.13 -2.03 9.79
N TYR A 51 1.12 -2.50 9.72
CA TYR A 51 1.53 -3.72 10.41
C TYR A 51 1.47 -3.58 11.94
N HIS A 52 1.75 -2.41 12.51
CA HIS A 52 1.54 -2.16 13.94
C HIS A 52 0.08 -2.28 14.36
N LYS A 53 -0.85 -1.77 13.54
CA LYS A 53 -2.29 -1.91 13.81
C LYS A 53 -2.73 -3.37 13.72
N GLU A 54 -2.25 -4.09 12.70
CA GLU A 54 -2.54 -5.51 12.54
C GLU A 54 -2.03 -6.32 13.73
N LEU A 55 -0.78 -6.12 14.14
CA LEU A 55 -0.18 -6.79 15.29
C LEU A 55 -1.01 -6.55 16.58
N ALA A 56 -1.39 -5.29 16.84
CA ALA A 56 -2.21 -4.95 18.01
C ALA A 56 -3.58 -5.65 17.99
N GLN A 57 -4.22 -5.75 16.83
CA GLN A 57 -5.48 -6.49 16.68
C GLN A 57 -5.29 -7.99 16.90
N GLN A 58 -4.21 -8.57 16.36
CA GLN A 58 -3.92 -9.98 16.53
C GLN A 58 -3.61 -10.32 18.00
N GLU A 59 -2.82 -9.50 18.69
CA GLU A 59 -2.50 -9.67 20.12
C GLU A 59 -3.75 -9.55 21.00
N ALA A 60 -4.66 -8.63 20.68
CA ALA A 60 -5.95 -8.52 21.38
C ALA A 60 -6.80 -9.79 21.21
N GLN A 61 -6.78 -10.41 20.02
CA GLN A 61 -7.48 -11.68 19.76
C GLN A 61 -6.83 -12.86 20.50
N VAL A 62 -5.50 -12.93 20.53
CA VAL A 62 -4.77 -13.93 21.35
C VAL A 62 -5.23 -13.84 22.80
N LYS A 63 -5.23 -12.63 23.37
CA LYS A 63 -5.66 -12.41 24.76
C LYS A 63 -7.11 -12.84 24.99
N ALA A 64 -8.03 -12.50 24.09
CA ALA A 64 -9.42 -12.90 24.20
C ALA A 64 -9.60 -14.43 24.18
N LEU A 65 -8.86 -15.15 23.33
CA LEU A 65 -8.86 -16.61 23.29
C LEU A 65 -8.27 -17.21 24.57
N GLU A 66 -7.16 -16.67 25.07
CA GLU A 66 -6.58 -17.10 26.34
C GLU A 66 -7.55 -16.93 27.51
N ASP A 67 -8.24 -15.79 27.58
CA ASP A 67 -9.22 -15.50 28.64
C ASP A 67 -10.45 -16.44 28.53
N LYS A 68 -10.90 -16.75 27.30
CA LYS A 68 -11.97 -17.73 27.06
C LYS A 68 -11.58 -19.12 27.56
N ILE A 69 -10.39 -19.61 27.20
CA ILE A 69 -9.88 -20.93 27.61
C ILE A 69 -9.75 -21.02 29.14
N LYS A 70 -9.22 -19.96 29.78
CA LYS A 70 -9.09 -19.90 31.25
C LYS A 70 -10.46 -19.85 31.95
N GLY A 71 -11.38 -19.02 31.44
CA GLY A 71 -12.71 -18.81 32.02
C GLY A 71 -13.61 -20.05 31.98
N ALA A 72 -13.39 -20.94 31.01
CA ALA A 72 -14.11 -22.20 30.91
C ALA A 72 -13.58 -23.30 31.87
N GLY A 73 -12.59 -22.99 32.72
CA GLY A 73 -12.08 -23.93 33.72
C GLY A 73 -11.44 -25.19 33.15
N GLY A 74 -10.98 -25.14 31.88
CA GLY A 74 -10.47 -26.29 31.15
C GLY A 74 -11.54 -27.14 30.45
N ALA A 75 -12.83 -26.79 30.56
CA ALA A 75 -13.83 -27.31 29.64
C ALA A 75 -13.69 -26.57 28.31
N THR A 76 -13.23 -27.24 27.27
CA THR A 76 -13.20 -26.65 25.93
C THR A 76 -14.63 -26.29 25.48
N SER A 77 -14.76 -25.25 24.65
CA SER A 77 -16.00 -24.95 23.91
C SER A 77 -16.60 -26.23 23.30
N GLU A 78 -17.91 -26.30 23.05
CA GLU A 78 -18.57 -27.50 22.49
C GLU A 78 -17.88 -28.09 21.24
N ASP A 79 -17.15 -27.26 20.49
CA ASP A 79 -16.36 -27.63 19.31
C ASP A 79 -14.87 -28.00 19.57
N GLY A 80 -14.35 -27.87 20.79
CA GLY A 80 -13.01 -28.35 21.18
C GLY A 80 -11.81 -27.64 20.53
N ASN A 81 -12.03 -26.58 19.75
CA ASN A 81 -11.02 -26.03 18.82
C ASN A 81 -10.27 -24.79 19.34
N ASP A 82 -10.54 -24.33 20.56
CA ASP A 82 -10.04 -23.03 21.06
C ASP A 82 -8.50 -22.99 21.16
N GLU A 83 -7.85 -24.07 21.60
CA GLU A 83 -6.39 -24.17 21.70
C GLU A 83 -5.70 -24.19 20.33
N PHE A 84 -6.34 -24.82 19.34
CA PHE A 84 -5.83 -24.81 17.97
C PHE A 84 -5.92 -23.41 17.37
N MET A 85 -7.07 -22.74 17.55
CA MET A 85 -7.24 -21.35 17.11
C MET A 85 -6.25 -20.40 17.79
N LEU A 86 -5.98 -20.59 19.09
CA LEU A 86 -4.97 -19.84 19.82
C LEU A 86 -3.58 -20.01 19.18
N LYS A 87 -3.16 -21.24 18.87
CA LYS A 87 -1.87 -21.52 18.22
C LYS A 87 -1.79 -20.90 16.82
N GLN A 88 -2.86 -20.95 16.04
CA GLN A 88 -2.92 -20.30 14.73
C GLN A 88 -2.75 -18.79 14.86
N GLN A 89 -3.45 -18.17 15.82
CA GLN A 89 -3.37 -16.74 16.06
C GLN A 89 -1.97 -16.31 16.54
N GLN A 90 -1.35 -17.09 17.44
CA GLN A 90 0.03 -16.86 17.86
C GLN A 90 1.02 -16.99 16.70
N THR A 91 0.80 -17.94 15.78
CA THR A 91 1.63 -18.09 14.57
C THR A 91 1.50 -16.87 13.67
N ALA A 92 0.28 -16.35 13.47
CA ALA A 92 0.05 -15.13 12.70
C ALA A 92 0.77 -13.91 13.32
N VAL A 93 0.73 -13.77 14.66
CA VAL A 93 1.49 -12.74 15.39
C VAL A 93 2.98 -12.82 15.09
N GLU A 94 3.58 -14.01 15.17
CA GLU A 94 5.01 -14.17 14.91
C GLU A 94 5.37 -13.91 13.43
N GLN A 95 4.49 -14.27 12.50
CA GLN A 95 4.66 -13.94 11.08
C GLN A 95 4.63 -12.43 10.84
N THR A 96 3.67 -11.70 11.43
CA THR A 96 3.61 -10.23 11.34
C THR A 96 4.83 -9.60 12.00
N LYS A 97 5.28 -10.10 13.16
CA LYS A 97 6.51 -9.63 13.83
C LYS A 97 7.75 -9.77 12.94
N ALA A 98 7.85 -10.87 12.19
CA ALA A 98 8.97 -11.13 11.31
C ALA A 98 9.09 -10.12 10.15
N VAL A 99 8.02 -9.41 9.80
CA VAL A 99 8.04 -8.38 8.75
C VAL A 99 8.76 -7.11 9.19
N PHE A 100 8.70 -6.74 10.48
CA PHE A 100 9.24 -5.47 10.96
C PHE A 100 10.76 -5.34 10.77
N GLY A 101 11.52 -6.43 10.93
CA GLY A 101 12.97 -6.39 10.76
C GLY A 101 13.39 -5.90 9.37
N PRO A 102 13.04 -6.64 8.30
CA PRO A 102 13.30 -6.22 6.92
C PRO A 102 12.67 -4.87 6.56
N LEU A 103 11.48 -4.56 7.08
CA LEU A 103 10.81 -3.29 6.80
C LEU A 103 11.57 -2.09 7.37
N LYS A 104 12.07 -2.19 8.60
CA LYS A 104 12.89 -1.14 9.24
C LYS A 104 14.20 -0.89 8.48
N LEU A 105 14.83 -1.95 7.97
CA LEU A 105 16.01 -1.80 7.11
C LEU A 105 15.67 -1.02 5.83
N ARG A 106 14.56 -1.37 5.16
CA ARG A 106 14.10 -0.66 3.96
C ARG A 106 13.75 0.80 4.25
N ILE A 107 13.19 1.11 5.42
CA ILE A 107 12.94 2.48 5.87
C ILE A 107 14.25 3.23 6.05
N ALA A 108 15.22 2.65 6.75
CA ALA A 108 16.53 3.25 6.96
C ALA A 108 17.26 3.55 5.63
N ASP A 109 17.27 2.59 4.70
CA ASP A 109 17.86 2.78 3.37
C ASP A 109 17.15 3.89 2.57
N ALA A 110 15.82 3.94 2.63
CA ALA A 110 15.03 4.99 1.96
C ALA A 110 15.25 6.37 2.58
N VAL A 111 15.44 6.44 3.91
CA VAL A 111 15.77 7.67 4.64
C VAL A 111 17.16 8.17 4.23
N THR A 112 18.18 7.32 4.23
CA THR A 112 19.53 7.68 3.76
C THR A 112 19.48 8.23 2.34
N LYS A 113 18.76 7.57 1.44
CA LYS A 113 18.58 8.04 0.06
C LYS A 113 17.85 9.39 -0.01
N LEU A 114 16.87 9.63 0.85
CA LEU A 114 16.18 10.92 0.92
C LEU A 114 17.13 12.03 1.36
N GLU A 115 17.97 11.78 2.36
CA GLU A 115 19.00 12.72 2.81
C GLU A 115 19.98 13.09 1.69
N GLU A 116 20.47 12.11 0.93
CA GLU A 116 21.34 12.33 -0.23
C GLU A 116 20.68 13.19 -1.31
N GLN A 117 19.39 12.95 -1.60
CA GLN A 117 18.65 13.72 -2.60
C GLN A 117 18.37 15.16 -2.13
N ILE A 118 18.14 15.37 -0.84
CA ILE A 118 18.01 16.71 -0.26
C ILE A 118 19.32 17.47 -0.43
N ALA A 119 20.46 16.90 -0.03
CA ALA A 119 21.77 17.53 -0.18
C ALA A 119 22.07 17.92 -1.63
N THR A 120 21.81 17.01 -2.58
CA THR A 120 21.99 17.26 -4.02
C THR A 120 21.09 18.39 -4.54
N SER A 121 19.85 18.46 -4.07
CA SER A 121 18.88 19.49 -4.49
C SER A 121 19.24 20.86 -3.93
N GLU A 122 19.78 20.91 -2.71
CA GLU A 122 20.28 22.13 -2.07
C GLU A 122 21.54 22.67 -2.76
N GLU A 123 22.51 21.81 -3.09
CA GLU A 123 23.73 22.19 -3.81
C GLU A 123 23.43 22.75 -5.20
N SER A 124 22.48 22.13 -5.91
CA SER A 124 22.06 22.55 -7.25
C SER A 124 21.04 23.69 -7.25
N ASN A 125 20.52 24.07 -6.08
CA ASN A 125 19.44 25.05 -5.89
C ASN A 125 18.22 24.79 -6.80
N THR A 126 17.90 23.50 -7.00
CA THR A 126 16.76 23.04 -7.80
C THR A 126 15.63 22.53 -6.89
N ASN A 127 14.38 22.59 -7.38
CA ASN A 127 13.21 22.02 -6.69
C ASN A 127 13.00 22.51 -5.24
N ALA A 128 13.19 23.82 -4.98
CA ALA A 128 13.11 24.39 -3.63
C ALA A 128 11.82 24.03 -2.86
N ALA A 129 10.67 23.98 -3.53
CA ALA A 129 9.40 23.55 -2.93
C ALA A 129 9.40 22.07 -2.52
N ASP A 130 10.04 21.20 -3.32
CA ASP A 130 10.16 19.77 -3.00
C ASP A 130 11.10 19.57 -1.79
N VAL A 131 12.15 20.40 -1.64
CA VAL A 131 13.13 20.31 -0.53
C VAL A 131 12.47 20.50 0.83
N GLU A 132 11.57 21.48 0.97
CA GLU A 132 10.85 21.70 2.22
C GLU A 132 9.95 20.49 2.56
N SER A 133 9.22 19.98 1.56
CA SER A 133 8.37 18.80 1.73
C SER A 133 9.18 17.55 2.10
N ALA A 134 10.35 17.37 1.49
CA ALA A 134 11.27 16.26 1.74
C ALA A 134 11.83 16.31 3.17
N LYS A 135 12.21 17.51 3.66
CA LYS A 135 12.65 17.70 5.05
C LYS A 135 11.54 17.37 6.05
N ALA A 136 10.30 17.72 5.76
CA ALA A 136 9.16 17.36 6.60
C ALA A 136 8.96 15.83 6.67
N VAL A 137 9.09 15.14 5.53
CA VAL A 137 9.05 13.66 5.48
C VAL A 137 10.21 13.05 6.27
N LEU A 138 11.42 13.60 6.14
CA LEU A 138 12.58 13.14 6.88
C LEU A 138 12.38 13.29 8.39
N ALA A 139 11.82 14.43 8.83
CA ALA A 139 11.50 14.64 10.24
C ALA A 139 10.47 13.63 10.77
N GLN A 140 9.43 13.33 9.98
CA GLN A 140 8.45 12.28 10.33
C GLN A 140 9.11 10.92 10.44
N ALA A 141 9.99 10.56 9.50
CA ALA A 141 10.69 9.27 9.52
C ALA A 141 11.61 9.11 10.72
N LYS A 142 12.25 10.22 11.18
CA LYS A 142 13.11 10.22 12.38
C LYS A 142 12.33 10.17 13.70
N ALA A 143 11.02 10.45 13.66
CA ALA A 143 10.15 10.44 14.83
C ALA A 143 9.29 9.16 14.94
N ALA A 144 9.30 8.31 13.90
CA ALA A 144 8.65 7.00 13.88
C ALA A 144 9.51 5.96 14.61
#